data_AF-A0A3N5N1C7-F1
#
_entry.id   AF-A0A3N5N1C7-F1
#
_cell.length_a   1.000
_cell.length_b   1.000
_cell.length_c   1.000
_cell.angle_alpha   90.00
_cell.angle_beta   90.00
_cell.angle_gamma   90.00
#
_symmetry.space_group_name_H-M   'P 1'
#
loop_
_entity.id
_entity.type
_entity.pdbx_description
1 polymer ?
#
loop_
_entity_poly.entity_id
_entity_poly.type
_entity_poly.pdbx_seq_one_letter_code
_entity_poly.pdbx_strand_id
1 'polypeptide(L)' 'MITIALPKGSLEAQTLQLFKEADLEVRRTDRDYNPTIADSRIGKIKILRPQEIPTYVDKGYFDLGISGLDWI' A
#
# COMPACT_ATOMS: atom_id res chain seq x y z
N MET A 1 -8.29 -9.80 8.67
CA MET A 1 -7.70 -9.54 7.35
C MET A 1 -6.88 -8.26 7.46
N ILE A 2 -5.69 -8.25 6.88
CA ILE A 2 -4.72 -7.16 6.96
C ILE A 2 -5.07 -6.05 5.96
N THR A 3 -4.89 -4.81 6.37
CA THR A 3 -5.13 -3.61 5.58
C THR A 3 -3.83 -2.84 5.39
N ILE A 4 -3.52 -2.46 4.14
CA ILE A 4 -2.20 -1.98 3.74
C ILE A 4 -2.31 -0.63 3.02
N ALA A 5 -1.47 0.34 3.41
CA ALA A 5 -1.27 1.59 2.68
C ALA A 5 0.07 1.58 1.92
N LEU A 6 0.02 1.73 0.60
CA LEU A 6 1.18 1.80 -0.28
C LEU A 6 1.43 3.26 -0.73
N PRO A 7 2.69 3.70 -0.89
CA PRO A 7 3.00 5.03 -1.35
C PRO A 7 2.75 5.20 -2.86
N LYS A 8 2.30 6.38 -3.27
CA LYS A 8 2.40 6.83 -4.67
C LYS A 8 3.65 7.64 -4.95
N GLY A 9 3.95 7.84 -6.23
CA GLY A 9 5.04 8.69 -6.70
C GLY A 9 6.38 7.94 -6.75
N SER A 10 7.45 8.54 -6.24
CA SER A 10 8.82 8.04 -6.40
C SER A 10 9.06 6.63 -5.84
N LEU A 11 8.38 6.25 -4.75
CA LEU A 11 8.51 4.93 -4.13
C LEU A 11 7.57 3.88 -4.74
N GLU A 12 6.64 4.28 -5.60
CA GLU A 12 5.52 3.45 -6.04
C GLU A 12 5.98 2.24 -6.86
N ALA A 13 6.77 2.47 -7.91
CA ALA A 13 7.23 1.41 -8.80
C ALA A 13 8.07 0.35 -8.05
N GLN A 14 8.97 0.80 -7.17
CA GLN A 14 9.80 -0.10 -6.37
C GLN A 14 8.97 -0.88 -5.35
N THR A 15 7.98 -0.24 -4.72
CA THR A 15 7.07 -0.91 -3.80
C THR A 15 6.23 -1.96 -4.52
N LEU A 16 5.70 -1.64 -5.70
CA LEU A 16 4.93 -2.58 -6.51
C LEU A 16 5.77 -3.79 -6.94
N GLN A 17 7.03 -3.55 -7.31
CA GLN A 17 7.98 -4.60 -7.68
C GLN A 17 8.28 -5.52 -6.49
N LEU A 18 8.55 -4.96 -5.30
CA LEU A 18 8.77 -5.73 -4.07
C LEU A 18 7.58 -6.65 -3.75
N PHE A 19 6.35 -6.13 -3.87
CA PHE A 19 5.14 -6.91 -3.65
C PHE A 19 5.00 -8.04 -4.68
N LYS A 20 5.32 -7.77 -5.95
CA LYS A 20 5.32 -8.78 -7.01
C LYS A 20 6.34 -9.90 -6.76
N GLU A 21 7.55 -9.56 -6.32
CA GLU A 21 8.61 -10.52 -5.96
C GLU A 21 8.23 -11.38 -4.75
N ALA A 22 7.38 -10.85 -3.87
CA ALA A 22 6.83 -11.57 -2.73
C ALA A 22 5.58 -12.42 -3.05
N ASP A 23 5.24 -12.62 -4.33
CA ASP A 23 4.01 -13.30 -4.78
C ASP A 23 2.70 -12.60 -4.30
N LEU A 24 2.78 -11.29 -4.09
CA LEU A 24 1.70 -10.43 -3.63
C LEU A 24 1.41 -9.33 -4.67
N GLU A 25 1.34 -9.71 -5.95
CA GLU A 25 1.16 -8.76 -7.06
C GLU A 25 -0.06 -7.85 -6.83
N VAL A 26 0.19 -6.55 -6.78
CA VAL A 26 -0.85 -5.52 -6.65
C VAL A 26 -1.44 -5.24 -8.03
N ARG A 27 -2.68 -5.67 -8.25
CA ARG A 27 -3.42 -5.44 -9.48
C ARG A 27 -4.21 -4.15 -9.41
N ARG A 28 -4.09 -3.34 -10.46
CA ARG A 28 -4.78 -2.07 -10.65
C ARG A 28 -5.38 -2.06 -12.05
N THR A 29 -6.60 -1.58 -12.20
CA THR A 29 -7.12 -1.18 -13.51
C THR A 29 -7.06 0.34 -13.61
N ASP A 30 -6.95 0.90 -14.81
CA ASP A 30 -6.85 2.36 -15.03
C ASP A 30 -8.04 3.17 -14.46
N ARG A 31 -9.13 2.50 -14.09
CA ARG A 31 -10.33 3.12 -13.51
C ARG A 31 -10.56 2.78 -12.04
N ASP A 32 -9.84 1.80 -11.48
CA ASP A 32 -10.06 1.36 -10.12
C ASP A 32 -9.25 2.19 -9.13
N TYR A 33 -9.97 2.99 -8.35
CA TYR A 33 -9.46 3.68 -7.15
C TYR A 33 -9.05 2.72 -6.01
N ASN A 34 -9.19 1.40 -6.22
CA ASN A 34 -8.97 0.33 -5.24
C ASN A 34 -8.07 -0.75 -5.83
N PRO A 35 -6.76 -0.72 -5.57
CA PRO A 35 -5.88 -1.86 -5.86
C PRO A 35 -6.32 -3.13 -5.11
N THR A 36 -6.00 -4.29 -5.68
CA THR A 36 -6.27 -5.60 -5.08
C THR A 36 -5.02 -6.49 -5.10
N ILE A 37 -4.92 -7.41 -4.13
CA ILE A 37 -3.97 -8.54 -4.14
C ILE A 37 -4.79 -9.81 -3.93
N ALA A 38 -4.49 -10.85 -4.70
CA ALA A 38 -5.15 -12.15 -4.60
C ALA A 38 -4.56 -12.99 -3.45
N ASP A 39 -4.68 -12.53 -2.21
CA ASP A 39 -4.23 -13.24 -1.00
C ASP A 39 -5.28 -13.14 0.11
N SER A 40 -5.69 -14.28 0.66
CA SER A 40 -6.73 -14.37 1.71
C SER A 40 -6.42 -13.59 2.99
N ARG A 41 -5.13 -13.30 3.25
CA ARG A 41 -4.69 -12.52 4.40
C ARG A 41 -4.95 -11.03 4.21
N ILE A 42 -5.04 -10.53 2.97
CA ILE A 42 -5.13 -9.11 2.65
C ILE A 42 -6.58 -8.73 2.34
N GLY A 43 -7.14 -7.81 3.13
CA GLY A 43 -8.54 -7.36 2.97
C GLY A 43 -8.68 -6.06 2.19
N LYS A 44 -7.75 -5.11 2.36
CA LYS A 44 -7.85 -3.78 1.75
C LYS A 44 -6.48 -3.22 1.44
N ILE A 45 -6.34 -2.60 0.27
CA ILE A 45 -5.15 -1.85 -0.10
C ILE A 45 -5.57 -0.46 -0.55
N LYS A 46 -4.79 0.54 -0.17
CA LYS A 46 -4.91 1.90 -0.69
C LYS A 46 -3.56 2.44 -1.09
N ILE A 47 -3.57 3.30 -2.09
CA ILE A 47 -2.40 4.05 -2.53
C ILE A 47 -2.57 5.48 -2.04
N LEU A 48 -1.64 5.96 -1.22
CA LEU A 48 -1.71 7.24 -0.53
C LEU A 48 -0.42 8.04 -0.75
N ARG A 49 -0.43 9.34 -0.45
CA ARG A 49 0.84 10.09 -0.42
C ARG A 49 1.70 9.57 0.74
N PRO A 50 3.03 9.41 0.57
CA PRO A 50 3.92 8.92 1.63
C PRO A 50 3.72 9.63 2.97
N GLN A 51 3.61 10.96 2.96
CA GLN A 51 3.42 11.78 4.16
C GLN A 51 2.11 11.50 4.93
N GLU A 52 1.10 10.92 4.29
CA GLU A 52 -0.20 10.64 4.93
C GLU A 52 -0.19 9.28 5.63
N ILE A 53 0.67 8.35 5.19
CA ILE A 53 0.65 6.94 5.58
C ILE A 53 0.89 6.76 7.09
N PRO A 54 1.91 7.36 7.72
CA PRO A 54 2.16 7.19 9.16
C PRO A 54 0.97 7.61 10.01
N THR A 55 0.33 8.74 9.68
CA THR A 55 -0.87 9.23 10.39
C THR A 55 -2.04 8.26 10.26
N TYR A 56 -2.26 7.66 9.08
CA TYR A 56 -3.36 6.72 8.90
C TYR A 56 -3.13 5.38 9.60
N VAL A 57 -1.87 4.93 9.71
CA VAL A 57 -1.52 3.74 10.49
C VAL A 57 -1.70 4.03 11.99
N ASP A 58 -1.19 5.15 12.49
CA ASP A 58 -1.33 5.58 13.89
C ASP A 58 -2.81 5.67 14.32
N LYS A 59 -3.67 6.21 13.46
CA LYS A 59 -5.12 6.30 13.68
C LYS A 59 -5.88 4.98 13.49
N GLY A 60 -5.20 3.89 13.16
CA GLY A 60 -5.80 2.56 12.98
C GLY A 60 -6.67 2.40 11.71
N TYR A 61 -6.52 3.28 10.71
CA TYR A 61 -7.21 3.11 9.43
C TYR A 61 -6.59 2.01 8.55
N PHE A 62 -5.31 1.71 8.78
CA PHE A 62 -4.57 0.60 8.18
C PHE A 62 -3.72 -0.09 9.23
N ASP A 63 -3.54 -1.39 9.08
CA ASP A 63 -2.69 -2.21 9.97
C ASP A 63 -1.21 -1.97 9.70
N LEU A 64 -0.85 -1.65 8.45
CA LEU A 64 0.53 -1.39 8.04
C LEU A 64 0.62 -0.49 6.81
N GLY A 65 1.77 0.14 6.63
CA GLY A 65 2.04 0.95 5.45
C GLY A 65 3.53 1.17 5.20
N ILE A 66 3.86 1.55 3.96
CA ILE A 66 5.22 1.87 3.54
C ILE A 66 5.32 3.37 3.32
N SER A 67 6.28 4.03 3.96
CA SER A 67 6.58 5.45 3.75
C SER A 67 8.08 5.70 3.76
N GLY A 68 8.49 6.90 3.34
CA GLY A 68 9.87 7.36 3.48
C GLY A 68 10.20 7.66 4.95
N LEU A 69 11.45 7.43 5.34
CA LEU A 69 11.93 7.71 6.70
C LEU A 69 11.86 9.20 7.06
N ASP A 70 11.85 10.09 6.06
CA ASP A 70 11.66 11.53 6.20
C ASP A 70 10.26 11.94 6.69
N TRP A 71 9.31 11.01 6.70
CA TRP A 71 7.92 11.24 7.14
C TRP A 71 7.59 10.63 8.51
N ILE A 72 8.57 10.01 9.19
CA ILE A 72 8.39 9.31 10.47
C ILE A 72 8.97 10.14 11.61
#